data_AF-A0A2A5JNG4-F1
#
_entry.id   AF-A0A2A5JNG4-F1
#
_cell.length_a   1.000
_cell.length_b   1.000
_cell.length_c   1.000
_cell.angle_alpha   90.00
_cell.angle_beta   90.00
_cell.angle_gamma   90.00
#
_symmetry.space_group_name_H-M   'P 1'
#
loop_
_entity.id
_entity.type
_entity.pdbx_description
1 polymer ?
#
loop_
_entity_poly.entity_id
_entity_poly.type
_entity_poly.pdbx_seq_one_letter_code
_entity_poly.pdbx_strand_id
1 'polypeptide(L)'
;MKQHEKKQYDIRNAAAFKKTTEQWGGLSNMAGGFPVVVNNVAIKSVEALYQACRFPHLPDVQEKILTQGSPMTAKMVGKPFREQSRDDWLAVRILVMKWCLRVKLAQNWDEFSSLLLSTQDMPIVELSNKDDFWGAKPVEQNLYVGVNALGRLLMELREQVTHNKKERFMIVPPLNISQFKLYNQDILPVNKPDSNILAAPQINIFDV
;
A
#
# COMPACT_ATOMS: atom_id res chain seq x y z
N MET A 1 -22.42 -11.23 2.97
CA MET A 1 -21.26 -10.32 3.00
C MET A 1 -20.87 -10.10 4.44
N LYS A 2 -19.62 -10.34 4.85
CA LYS A 2 -19.18 -9.92 6.20
C LYS A 2 -19.23 -8.40 6.24
N GLN A 3 -20.15 -7.84 7.01
CA GLN A 3 -20.26 -6.39 7.19
C GLN A 3 -18.97 -5.90 7.88
N HIS A 4 -18.29 -4.93 7.29
CA HIS A 4 -17.09 -4.37 7.90
C HIS A 4 -17.51 -3.45 9.06
N GLU A 5 -17.20 -3.87 10.28
CA GLU A 5 -17.55 -3.16 11.50
C GLU A 5 -16.75 -1.84 11.62
N LYS A 6 -17.47 -0.73 11.80
CA LYS A 6 -16.88 0.56 12.16
C LYS A 6 -16.46 0.55 13.62
N LYS A 7 -15.31 1.15 13.92
CA LYS A 7 -14.80 1.35 15.28
C LYS A 7 -14.58 2.83 15.54
N GLN A 8 -14.58 3.16 16.83
CA GLN A 8 -14.25 4.47 17.35
C GLN A 8 -12.78 4.49 17.77
N TYR A 9 -12.11 5.61 17.48
CA TYR A 9 -10.69 5.81 17.71
C TYR A 9 -10.48 7.16 18.41
N ASP A 10 -9.86 7.15 19.57
CA ASP A 10 -9.34 8.35 20.24
C ASP A 10 -7.91 8.60 19.74
N ILE A 11 -7.73 9.64 18.94
CA ILE A 11 -6.44 9.88 18.26
C ILE A 11 -5.32 10.29 19.22
N ARG A 12 -5.63 10.65 20.47
CA ARG A 12 -4.62 10.97 21.49
C ARG A 12 -3.80 9.75 21.89
N ASN A 13 -4.34 8.55 21.70
CA ASN A 13 -3.71 7.28 22.04
C ASN A 13 -3.43 6.43 20.78
N ALA A 14 -3.31 7.06 19.61
CA ALA A 14 -3.17 6.38 18.34
C ALA A 14 -1.98 6.92 17.54
N ALA A 15 -1.36 6.03 16.75
CA ALA A 15 -0.49 6.42 15.65
C ALA A 15 -1.35 6.91 14.47
N ALA A 16 -1.88 8.13 14.62
CA ALA A 16 -2.77 8.76 13.66
C ALA A 16 -2.00 9.58 12.62
N PHE A 17 -2.43 9.52 11.35
CA PHE A 17 -1.88 10.36 10.28
C PHE A 17 -2.97 10.82 9.32
N LYS A 18 -2.82 12.03 8.80
CA LYS A 18 -3.65 12.61 7.74
C LYS A 18 -2.84 12.92 6.49
N LYS A 19 -1.56 13.29 6.67
CA LYS A 19 -0.65 13.65 5.58
C LYS A 19 0.55 12.71 5.57
N THR A 20 1.12 12.50 4.39
CA THR A 20 2.27 11.60 4.19
C THR A 20 3.58 12.14 4.77
N THR A 21 3.64 13.43 5.09
CA THR A 21 4.82 14.12 5.64
C THR A 21 4.81 14.24 7.17
N GLU A 22 3.77 13.75 7.84
CA GLU A 22 3.67 13.71 9.30
C GLU A 22 4.49 12.53 9.86
N GLN A 23 4.69 12.49 11.18
CA GLN A 23 5.45 11.44 11.88
C GLN A 23 5.09 10.02 11.42
N TRP A 24 3.79 9.74 11.30
CA TRP A 24 3.25 8.45 10.88
C TRP A 24 2.85 8.42 9.40
N GLY A 25 3.12 9.49 8.65
CA GLY A 25 2.70 9.65 7.26
C GLY A 25 3.25 8.60 6.31
N GLY A 26 4.43 8.05 6.62
CA GLY A 26 5.03 6.93 5.89
C GLY A 26 4.20 5.65 5.93
N LEU A 27 3.26 5.50 6.88
CA LEU A 27 2.35 4.35 6.96
C LEU A 27 1.28 4.36 5.84
N SER A 28 1.00 5.52 5.26
CA SER A 28 0.06 5.64 4.16
C SER A 28 0.51 4.84 2.92
N ASN A 29 -0.44 4.25 2.20
CA ASN A 29 -0.23 3.74 0.84
C ASN A 29 0.09 4.86 -0.17
N MET A 30 -0.21 6.12 0.19
CA MET A 30 0.12 7.32 -0.58
C MET A 30 1.52 7.87 -0.26
N ALA A 31 2.26 7.28 0.68
CA ALA A 31 3.58 7.78 1.04
C ALA A 31 4.56 7.64 -0.14
N GLY A 32 5.24 8.74 -0.48
CA GLY A 32 6.44 8.69 -1.30
C GLY A 32 7.62 8.14 -0.50
N GLY A 33 8.76 7.90 -1.17
CA GLY A 33 9.97 7.36 -0.52
C GLY A 33 9.98 5.84 -0.38
N PHE A 34 8.90 5.15 -0.75
CA PHE A 34 8.82 3.68 -0.75
C PHE A 34 8.53 3.14 -2.16
N PRO A 35 9.42 3.39 -3.15
CA PRO A 35 9.23 2.84 -4.47
C PRO A 35 9.29 1.31 -4.41
N VAL A 36 8.64 0.67 -5.38
CA VAL A 36 8.61 -0.78 -5.51
C VAL A 36 8.82 -1.18 -6.96
N VAL A 37 9.28 -2.40 -7.19
CA VAL A 37 9.46 -3.01 -8.49
C VAL A 37 8.62 -4.29 -8.54
N VAL A 38 7.75 -4.40 -9.55
CA VAL A 38 6.88 -5.57 -9.78
C VAL A 38 7.00 -5.95 -11.25
N ASN A 39 7.33 -7.20 -11.56
CA ASN A 39 7.58 -7.66 -12.94
C ASN A 39 8.55 -6.73 -13.71
N ASN A 40 9.65 -6.32 -13.06
CA ASN A 40 10.63 -5.34 -13.60
C ASN A 40 10.07 -3.94 -13.91
N VAL A 41 8.84 -3.63 -13.49
CA VAL A 41 8.25 -2.30 -13.62
C VAL A 41 8.53 -1.51 -12.35
N ALA A 42 9.25 -0.39 -12.46
CA ALA A 42 9.46 0.55 -11.37
C ALA A 42 8.19 1.36 -11.10
N ILE A 43 7.73 1.36 -9.84
CA ILE A 43 6.48 1.98 -9.41
C ILE A 43 6.75 2.89 -8.23
N LYS A 44 6.38 4.17 -8.36
CA LYS A 44 6.74 5.23 -7.39
C LYS A 44 6.00 5.15 -6.05
N SER A 45 4.86 4.47 -6.01
CA SER A 45 4.06 4.32 -4.79
C SER A 45 3.18 3.08 -4.86
N VAL A 46 2.89 2.49 -3.71
CA VAL A 46 1.97 1.36 -3.64
C VAL A 46 0.51 1.72 -3.89
N GLU A 47 0.12 3.00 -3.78
CA GLU A 47 -1.17 3.47 -4.31
C GLU A 47 -1.25 3.31 -5.83
N ALA A 48 -0.19 3.68 -6.57
CA ALA A 48 -0.19 3.52 -8.03
C ALA A 48 -0.31 2.03 -8.42
N LEU A 49 0.42 1.16 -7.71
CA LEU A 49 0.29 -0.30 -7.87
C LEU A 49 -1.14 -0.79 -7.58
N TYR A 50 -1.72 -0.37 -6.46
CA TYR A 50 -3.09 -0.73 -6.07
C TYR A 50 -4.13 -0.29 -7.12
N GLN A 51 -4.00 0.93 -7.65
CA GLN A 51 -4.89 1.43 -8.72
C GLN A 51 -4.65 0.69 -10.05
N ALA A 52 -3.43 0.29 -10.38
CA ALA A 52 -3.16 -0.51 -11.58
C ALA A 52 -3.76 -1.92 -11.48
N CYS A 53 -3.67 -2.57 -10.31
CA CYS A 53 -4.27 -3.90 -10.07
C CYS A 53 -5.80 -3.91 -10.17
N ARG A 54 -6.45 -2.74 -10.12
CA ARG A 54 -7.90 -2.58 -10.34
C ARG A 54 -8.32 -2.87 -11.79
N PHE A 55 -7.41 -2.72 -12.74
CA PHE A 55 -7.67 -2.79 -14.18
C PHE A 55 -6.78 -3.84 -14.88
N PRO A 56 -6.85 -5.12 -14.47
CA PRO A 56 -5.96 -6.17 -14.99
C PRO A 56 -6.13 -6.47 -16.48
N HIS A 57 -7.25 -6.06 -17.07
CA HIS A 57 -7.60 -6.26 -18.48
C HIS A 57 -7.37 -5.01 -19.35
N LEU A 58 -6.89 -3.90 -18.77
CA LEU A 58 -6.66 -2.62 -19.47
C LEU A 58 -5.21 -2.17 -19.28
N PRO A 59 -4.24 -2.76 -20.00
CA PRO A 59 -2.82 -2.41 -19.87
C PRO A 59 -2.56 -0.91 -20.10
N ASP A 60 -3.27 -0.28 -21.04
CA ASP A 60 -3.13 1.16 -21.33
C ASP A 60 -3.57 2.03 -20.14
N VAL A 61 -4.57 1.59 -19.36
CA VAL A 61 -5.00 2.29 -18.15
C VAL A 61 -3.97 2.07 -17.04
N GLN A 62 -3.41 0.86 -16.92
CA GLN A 62 -2.32 0.59 -15.98
C GLN A 62 -1.13 1.51 -16.28
N GLU A 63 -0.74 1.66 -17.55
CA GLU A 63 0.38 2.52 -17.97
C GLU A 63 0.12 3.97 -17.59
N LYS A 64 -1.07 4.48 -17.92
CA LYS A 64 -1.50 5.84 -17.55
C LYS A 64 -1.42 6.08 -16.05
N ILE A 65 -1.71 5.08 -15.22
CA ILE A 65 -1.65 5.18 -13.76
C ILE A 65 -0.18 5.13 -13.26
N LEU A 66 0.61 4.17 -13.74
CA LEU A 66 1.95 3.87 -13.22
C LEU A 66 3.01 4.91 -13.64
N THR A 67 2.78 5.60 -14.77
CA THR A 67 3.66 6.68 -15.24
C THR A 67 3.51 7.99 -14.45
N GLN A 68 2.49 8.12 -13.59
CA GLN A 68 2.26 9.35 -12.87
C GLN A 68 3.32 9.64 -11.80
N GLY A 69 3.70 10.92 -11.68
CA GLY A 69 4.70 11.38 -10.72
C GLY A 69 4.26 11.39 -9.27
N SER A 70 2.95 11.33 -8.98
CA SER A 70 2.43 11.34 -7.63
C SER A 70 1.32 10.28 -7.42
N PRO A 71 1.20 9.71 -6.22
CA PRO A 71 0.15 8.74 -5.89
C PRO A 71 -1.26 9.33 -6.03
N MET A 72 -1.42 10.61 -5.70
CA MET A 72 -2.70 11.31 -5.88
C MET A 72 -3.08 11.40 -7.35
N THR A 73 -2.12 11.76 -8.22
CA THR A 73 -2.36 11.82 -9.67
C THR A 73 -2.65 10.44 -10.25
N ALA A 74 -1.93 9.40 -9.82
CA ALA A 74 -2.19 8.00 -10.21
C ALA A 74 -3.66 7.59 -9.92
N LYS A 75 -4.15 7.88 -8.69
CA LYS A 75 -5.55 7.65 -8.31
C LYS A 75 -6.54 8.47 -9.14
N MET A 76 -6.20 9.71 -9.46
CA MET A 76 -7.07 10.60 -10.23
C MET A 76 -7.17 10.17 -11.69
N VAL A 77 -6.08 9.73 -12.31
CA VAL A 77 -6.05 9.23 -13.69
C VAL A 77 -6.82 7.92 -13.85
N GLY A 78 -6.82 7.06 -12.82
CA GLY A 78 -7.67 5.85 -12.82
C GLY A 78 -9.17 6.13 -12.56
N LYS A 79 -9.54 7.31 -12.07
CA LYS A 79 -10.94 7.63 -11.68
C LYS A 79 -11.95 7.57 -12.84
N PRO A 80 -11.68 8.07 -14.05
CA PRO A 80 -12.59 7.97 -15.18
C PRO A 80 -12.92 6.53 -15.60
N PHE A 81 -12.04 5.58 -15.31
CA PHE A 81 -12.18 4.17 -15.71
C PHE A 81 -12.88 3.30 -14.67
N ARG A 82 -13.39 3.88 -13.57
CA ARG A 82 -13.93 3.10 -12.44
C ARG A 82 -15.08 2.15 -12.82
N GLU A 83 -15.89 2.48 -13.81
CA GLU A 83 -16.96 1.60 -14.31
C GLU A 83 -16.40 0.37 -15.04
N GLN A 84 -15.13 0.40 -15.44
CA GLN A 84 -14.38 -0.70 -16.07
C GLN A 84 -13.45 -1.40 -15.07
N SER A 85 -13.74 -1.31 -13.77
CA SER A 85 -13.01 -2.09 -12.78
C SER A 85 -13.21 -3.58 -13.05
N ARG A 86 -12.24 -4.42 -12.66
CA ARG A 86 -12.49 -5.86 -12.53
C ARG A 86 -13.79 -6.13 -11.73
N ASP A 87 -14.58 -7.10 -12.18
CA ASP A 87 -15.94 -7.36 -11.66
C ASP A 87 -15.95 -7.71 -10.16
N ASP A 88 -14.88 -8.36 -9.69
CA ASP A 88 -14.69 -8.78 -8.30
C ASP A 88 -14.01 -7.70 -7.44
N TRP A 89 -13.84 -6.46 -7.92
CA TRP A 89 -13.03 -5.44 -7.25
C TRP A 89 -13.41 -5.20 -5.79
N LEU A 90 -14.71 -5.08 -5.49
CA LEU A 90 -15.16 -4.89 -4.10
C LEU A 90 -14.84 -6.07 -3.19
N ALA A 91 -14.76 -7.29 -3.74
CA ALA A 91 -14.39 -8.49 -3.01
C ALA A 91 -12.88 -8.61 -2.80
N VAL A 92 -12.05 -8.21 -3.78
CA VAL A 92 -10.60 -8.40 -3.74
C VAL A 92 -9.80 -7.19 -3.26
N ARG A 93 -10.38 -5.98 -3.22
CA ARG A 93 -9.66 -4.74 -2.91
C ARG A 93 -8.86 -4.77 -1.59
N ILE A 94 -9.37 -5.45 -0.56
CA ILE A 94 -8.65 -5.62 0.72
C ILE A 94 -7.43 -6.52 0.52
N LEU A 95 -7.58 -7.63 -0.20
CA LEU A 95 -6.49 -8.56 -0.50
C LEU A 95 -5.41 -7.88 -1.33
N VAL A 96 -5.80 -7.12 -2.36
CA VAL A 96 -4.86 -6.36 -3.20
C VAL A 96 -4.11 -5.31 -2.38
N MET A 97 -4.78 -4.55 -1.51
CA MET A 97 -4.10 -3.59 -0.63
C MET A 97 -3.13 -4.29 0.34
N LYS A 98 -3.55 -5.41 0.95
CA LYS A 98 -2.69 -6.21 1.83
C LYS A 98 -1.44 -6.69 1.10
N TRP A 99 -1.58 -7.15 -0.14
CA TRP A 99 -0.46 -7.55 -0.98
C TRP A 99 0.45 -6.36 -1.32
N CYS A 100 -0.11 -5.20 -1.68
CA CYS A 100 0.65 -3.97 -1.93
C CYS A 100 1.47 -3.54 -0.71
N LEU A 101 0.91 -3.59 0.50
CA LEU A 101 1.63 -3.31 1.75
C LEU A 101 2.73 -4.34 2.04
N ARG A 102 2.49 -5.62 1.70
CA ARG A 102 3.51 -6.66 1.81
C ARG A 102 4.68 -6.42 0.84
N VAL A 103 4.41 -5.99 -0.39
CA VAL A 103 5.44 -5.59 -1.36
C VAL A 103 6.21 -4.37 -0.86
N LYS A 104 5.51 -3.34 -0.35
CA LYS A 104 6.13 -2.16 0.28
C LYS A 104 7.12 -2.56 1.36
N LEU A 105 6.69 -3.41 2.30
CA LEU A 105 7.51 -3.91 3.39
C LEU A 105 8.69 -4.75 2.88
N ALA A 106 8.45 -5.66 1.95
CA ALA A 106 9.49 -6.55 1.44
C ALA A 106 10.64 -5.76 0.82
N GLN A 107 10.33 -4.75 0.01
CA GLN A 107 11.35 -4.01 -0.74
C GLN A 107 11.97 -2.83 0.01
N ASN A 108 11.27 -2.31 1.03
CA ASN A 108 11.70 -1.19 1.87
C ASN A 108 11.76 -1.62 3.35
N TRP A 109 12.35 -2.80 3.61
CA TRP A 109 12.30 -3.43 4.92
C TRP A 109 12.76 -2.50 6.04
N ASP A 110 13.99 -2.00 5.97
CA ASP A 110 14.62 -1.35 7.12
C ASP A 110 13.86 -0.08 7.55
N GLU A 111 13.42 0.75 6.61
CA GLU A 111 12.64 1.96 6.89
C GLU A 111 11.19 1.64 7.29
N PHE A 112 10.49 0.80 6.51
CA PHE A 112 9.06 0.58 6.72
C PHE A 112 8.76 -0.33 7.91
N SER A 113 9.60 -1.34 8.18
CA SER A 113 9.45 -2.17 9.39
C SER A 113 9.71 -1.36 10.65
N SER A 114 10.73 -0.50 10.64
CA SER A 114 11.04 0.37 11.78
C SER A 114 9.89 1.34 12.05
N LEU A 115 9.31 1.92 10.99
CA LEU A 115 8.13 2.78 11.11
C LEU A 115 6.94 2.02 11.72
N LEU A 116 6.64 0.80 11.24
CA LEU A 116 5.57 -0.03 11.80
C LEU A 116 5.79 -0.33 13.29
N LEU A 117 6.99 -0.79 13.66
CA LEU A 117 7.32 -1.18 15.04
C LEU A 117 7.32 0.02 16.00
N SER A 118 7.71 1.21 15.53
CA SER A 118 7.70 2.42 16.36
C SER A 118 6.29 2.89 16.76
N THR A 119 5.24 2.35 16.13
CA THR A 119 3.86 2.56 16.60
C THR A 119 3.52 1.78 17.88
N GLN A 120 4.38 0.84 18.30
CA GLN A 120 4.21 0.00 19.49
C GLN A 120 2.82 -0.66 19.49
N ASP A 121 2.08 -0.59 20.60
CA ASP A 121 0.73 -1.16 20.72
C ASP A 121 -0.38 -0.17 20.31
N MET A 122 -0.03 1.06 19.88
CA MET A 122 -1.03 2.05 19.52
C MET A 122 -1.86 1.61 18.30
N PRO A 123 -3.16 1.90 18.26
CA PRO A 123 -3.94 1.80 17.05
C PRO A 123 -3.32 2.67 15.94
N ILE A 124 -3.20 2.13 14.74
CA ILE A 124 -2.80 2.90 13.56
C ILE A 124 -4.08 3.41 12.89
N VAL A 125 -4.18 4.72 12.64
CA VAL A 125 -5.42 5.34 12.14
C VAL A 125 -5.15 6.33 11.03
N GLU A 126 -5.69 6.07 9.84
CA GLU A 126 -5.73 7.06 8.76
C GLU A 126 -6.91 8.02 8.97
N LEU A 127 -6.61 9.31 9.13
CA LEU A 127 -7.60 10.35 9.31
C LEU A 127 -8.09 10.85 7.96
N SER A 128 -9.39 10.72 7.69
CA SER A 128 -10.01 11.11 6.43
C SER A 128 -11.16 12.08 6.64
N ASN A 129 -11.30 13.03 5.71
CA ASN A 129 -12.48 13.89 5.69
C ASN A 129 -13.69 13.22 5.00
N LYS A 130 -13.46 12.19 4.17
CA LYS A 130 -14.48 11.67 3.22
C LYS A 130 -14.61 10.15 3.19
N ASP A 131 -13.55 9.42 3.50
CA ASP A 131 -13.48 7.96 3.42
C ASP A 131 -13.52 7.36 4.83
N ASP A 132 -14.62 6.71 5.18
CA ASP A 132 -14.80 5.98 6.44
C ASP A 132 -14.58 4.47 6.29
N PHE A 133 -14.11 4.01 5.12
CA PHE A 133 -13.76 2.62 4.88
C PHE A 133 -12.25 2.38 5.06
N TRP A 134 -11.41 3.07 4.29
CA TRP A 134 -9.96 2.92 4.41
C TRP A 134 -9.41 3.63 5.64
N GLY A 135 -9.98 4.80 5.98
CA GLY A 135 -9.66 5.56 7.17
C GLY A 135 -10.86 5.74 8.11
N ALA A 136 -10.77 6.75 8.97
CA ALA A 136 -11.81 7.16 9.91
C ALA A 136 -12.09 8.67 9.80
N LYS A 137 -13.34 9.07 10.05
CA LYS A 137 -13.82 10.46 9.99
C LYS A 137 -13.99 11.07 11.38
N PRO A 138 -13.75 12.37 11.55
CA PRO A 138 -14.03 13.03 12.82
C PRO A 138 -15.54 13.00 13.10
N VAL A 139 -15.91 12.64 14.33
CA VAL A 139 -17.28 12.76 14.85
C VAL A 139 -17.36 13.81 15.95
N GLU A 140 -16.31 13.92 16.76
CA GLU A 140 -16.14 14.91 17.83
C GLU A 140 -14.65 15.29 17.92
N GLN A 141 -14.31 16.21 18.83
CA GLN A 141 -12.91 16.57 19.06
C GLN A 141 -12.10 15.33 19.48
N ASN A 142 -11.03 15.04 18.73
CA ASN A 142 -10.15 13.88 18.90
C ASN A 142 -10.81 12.50 18.68
N LEU A 143 -12.09 12.44 18.35
CA LEU A 143 -12.82 11.20 18.19
C LEU A 143 -13.14 10.93 16.72
N TYR A 144 -12.70 9.78 16.24
CA TYR A 144 -12.84 9.39 14.84
C TYR A 144 -13.56 8.05 14.72
N VAL A 145 -14.45 7.92 13.74
CA VAL A 145 -15.20 6.69 13.48
C VAL A 145 -15.01 6.25 12.02
N GLY A 146 -14.73 4.97 11.83
CA GLY A 146 -14.62 4.36 10.51
C GLY A 146 -14.27 2.88 10.61
N VAL A 147 -14.29 2.20 9.47
CA VAL A 147 -13.73 0.85 9.37
C VAL A 147 -12.21 0.93 9.58
N ASN A 148 -11.54 1.97 9.08
CA ASN A 148 -10.09 2.14 9.16
C ASN A 148 -9.36 0.85 8.68
N ALA A 149 -9.79 0.35 7.52
CA ALA A 149 -9.28 -0.90 6.97
C ALA A 149 -7.76 -0.85 6.74
N LEU A 150 -7.23 0.30 6.30
CA LEU A 150 -5.79 0.48 6.10
C LEU A 150 -5.03 0.33 7.42
N GLY A 151 -5.45 1.07 8.45
CA GLY A 151 -4.85 0.98 9.78
C GLY A 151 -4.88 -0.42 10.36
N ARG A 152 -5.98 -1.16 10.17
CA ARG A 152 -6.08 -2.58 10.59
C ARG A 152 -5.12 -3.50 9.85
N LEU A 153 -4.97 -3.33 8.54
CA LEU A 153 -3.98 -4.10 7.77
C LEU A 153 -2.55 -3.80 8.22
N LEU A 154 -2.24 -2.53 8.55
CA LEU A 154 -0.94 -2.13 9.06
C LEU A 154 -0.66 -2.71 10.45
N MET A 155 -1.66 -2.72 11.34
CA MET A 155 -1.53 -3.38 12.65
C MET A 155 -1.33 -4.89 12.48
N GLU A 156 -2.08 -5.55 11.60
CA GLU A 156 -1.85 -6.97 11.28
C GLU A 156 -0.42 -7.20 10.76
N LEU A 157 0.06 -6.32 9.87
CA LEU A 157 1.40 -6.40 9.32
C LEU A 157 2.49 -6.17 10.39
N ARG A 158 2.27 -5.22 11.31
CA ARG A 158 3.14 -4.99 12.48
C ARG A 158 3.24 -6.25 13.33
N GLU A 159 2.11 -6.87 13.68
CA GLU A 159 2.11 -8.13 14.45
C GLU A 159 2.91 -9.23 13.75
N GLN A 160 2.79 -9.34 12.43
CA GLN A 160 3.60 -10.30 11.67
C GLN A 160 5.09 -9.97 11.77
N VAL A 161 5.48 -8.70 11.60
CA VAL A 161 6.89 -8.26 11.70
C VAL A 161 7.46 -8.53 13.10
N THR A 162 6.69 -8.28 14.16
CA THR A 162 7.11 -8.51 15.55
C THR A 162 7.41 -9.99 15.83
N HIS A 163 6.63 -10.91 15.26
CA HIS A 163 6.67 -12.34 15.61
C HIS A 163 7.41 -13.23 14.60
N ASN A 164 7.97 -12.66 13.53
CA ASN A 164 8.60 -13.44 12.47
C ASN A 164 9.94 -12.83 12.05
N LYS A 165 10.82 -13.68 11.51
CA LYS A 165 12.11 -13.23 11.00
C LYS A 165 11.98 -12.56 9.62
N LYS A 166 12.90 -11.63 9.32
CA LYS A 166 12.96 -10.84 8.08
C LYS A 166 12.83 -11.68 6.81
N GLU A 167 13.45 -12.87 6.79
CA GLU A 167 13.53 -13.75 5.62
C GLU A 167 12.14 -14.15 5.11
N ARG A 168 11.16 -14.30 6.02
CA ARG A 168 9.76 -14.64 5.67
C ARG A 168 9.08 -13.57 4.82
N PHE A 169 9.61 -12.35 4.83
CA PHE A 169 9.00 -11.21 4.15
C PHE A 169 9.66 -10.87 2.82
N MET A 170 10.84 -11.42 2.52
CA MET A 170 11.66 -11.06 1.36
C MET A 170 11.08 -11.51 0.02
N ILE A 171 10.16 -12.46 0.04
CA ILE A 171 9.41 -12.93 -1.13
C ILE A 171 7.92 -12.69 -0.87
N VAL A 172 7.25 -12.06 -1.83
CA VAL A 172 5.81 -11.82 -1.81
C VAL A 172 5.19 -12.55 -3.00
N PRO A 173 4.54 -13.71 -2.79
CA PRO A 173 3.89 -14.43 -3.88
C PRO A 173 2.71 -13.64 -4.44
N PRO A 174 2.33 -13.86 -5.71
CA PRO A 174 1.13 -13.25 -6.28
C PRO A 174 -0.12 -13.72 -5.55
N LEU A 175 -1.18 -12.91 -5.60
CA LEU A 175 -2.49 -13.30 -5.10
C LEU A 175 -3.10 -14.37 -6.00
N ASN A 176 -3.68 -15.40 -5.39
CA ASN A 176 -4.50 -16.38 -6.09
C ASN A 176 -5.92 -15.81 -6.34
N ILE A 177 -6.02 -14.83 -7.23
CA ILE A 177 -7.27 -14.24 -7.70
C ILE A 177 -7.30 -14.22 -9.23
N SER A 178 -8.49 -14.23 -9.81
CA SER A 178 -8.66 -14.23 -11.27
C SER A 178 -7.92 -13.04 -11.92
N GLN A 179 -7.23 -13.29 -13.03
CA GLN A 179 -6.54 -12.25 -13.81
C GLN A 179 -5.70 -11.30 -12.95
N PHE A 180 -4.86 -11.81 -12.03
CA PHE A 180 -3.94 -10.95 -11.26
C PHE A 180 -2.72 -10.58 -12.10
N LYS A 181 -2.91 -9.57 -12.98
CA LYS A 181 -1.98 -9.23 -14.05
C LYS A 181 -1.49 -7.78 -14.00
N LEU A 182 -0.29 -7.59 -14.53
CA LEU A 182 0.33 -6.30 -14.80
C LEU A 182 0.78 -6.28 -16.26
N TYR A 183 0.30 -5.33 -17.06
CA TYR A 183 0.55 -5.24 -18.50
C TYR A 183 0.26 -6.56 -19.26
N ASN A 184 -0.91 -7.15 -19.00
CA ASN A 184 -1.35 -8.44 -19.55
C ASN A 184 -0.48 -9.66 -19.20
N GLN A 185 0.55 -9.50 -18.36
CA GLN A 185 1.37 -10.60 -17.87
C GLN A 185 0.97 -10.95 -16.44
N ASP A 186 1.07 -12.24 -16.09
CA ASP A 186 0.83 -12.68 -14.71
C ASP A 186 1.87 -12.06 -13.78
N ILE A 187 1.42 -11.58 -12.62
CA ILE A 187 2.33 -11.06 -11.61
C ILE A 187 3.18 -12.22 -11.07
N LEU A 188 4.50 -12.04 -11.13
CA LEU A 188 5.46 -13.01 -10.61
C LEU A 188 5.70 -12.78 -9.11
N PRO A 189 6.30 -13.75 -8.37
CA PRO A 189 6.75 -13.50 -7.01
C PRO A 189 7.67 -12.28 -6.96
N VAL A 190 7.34 -11.31 -6.10
CA VAL A 190 8.10 -10.07 -5.92
C VAL A 190 9.14 -10.29 -4.83
N ASN A 191 10.40 -9.99 -5.14
CA ASN A 191 11.53 -10.21 -4.25
C ASN A 191 12.16 -8.88 -3.78
N LYS A 192 12.81 -8.90 -2.61
CA LYS A 192 13.64 -7.76 -2.15
C LYS A 192 14.70 -7.35 -3.18
N PRO A 193 15.46 -8.27 -3.82
CA PRO A 193 16.49 -7.89 -4.80
C PRO A 193 15.96 -7.21 -6.05
N ASP A 194 14.68 -7.39 -6.40
CA ASP A 194 14.09 -6.72 -7.58
C ASP A 194 14.14 -5.19 -7.44
N SER A 195 14.16 -4.67 -6.21
CA SER A 195 14.33 -3.23 -5.95
C SER A 195 15.70 -2.69 -6.39
N ASN A 196 16.69 -3.55 -6.62
CA ASN A 196 18.02 -3.13 -7.08
C ASN A 196 17.98 -2.47 -8.46
N ILE A 197 16.92 -2.70 -9.26
CA ILE A 197 16.67 -1.98 -10.52
C ILE A 197 16.54 -0.46 -10.29
N LEU A 198 16.16 -0.04 -9.09
CA LEU A 198 16.05 1.36 -8.71
C LEU A 198 17.40 1.99 -8.33
N ALA A 199 18.45 1.18 -8.12
CA ALA A 199 19.78 1.70 -7.82
C ALA A 199 20.33 2.43 -9.04
N ALA A 200 21.01 3.56 -8.80
CA ALA A 200 21.72 4.24 -9.87
C ALA A 200 22.79 3.30 -10.45
N PRO A 201 23.03 3.32 -11.77
CA PRO A 201 24.13 2.58 -12.35
C PRO A 201 25.45 3.03 -11.69
N GLN A 202 26.30 2.07 -11.35
CA GLN A 202 27.62 2.34 -10.77
C GLN A 202 28.45 3.17 -11.75
N ILE A 203 28.79 4.40 -11.38
CA ILE A 203 29.59 5.31 -12.22
C ILE A 203 31.09 5.05 -11.99
N ASN A 204 31.50 4.72 -10.76
CA ASN A 204 32.85 4.36 -10.40
C ASN A 204 32.89 3.00 -9.70
N ILE A 205 33.81 2.13 -10.12
CA ILE A 205 33.99 0.77 -9.59
C ILE A 205 34.33 0.74 -8.08
N PHE A 206 34.75 1.88 -7.51
CA PHE A 206 35.04 2.05 -6.09
C PHE A 206 33.96 2.82 -5.31
N ASP A 207 32.84 3.20 -5.94
CA ASP A 207 31.69 3.68 -5.18
C ASP A 207 31.06 2.47 -4.48
N VAL A 208 31.35 2.33 -3.19
CA VAL A 208 30.82 1.29 -2.28
C VAL A 208 29.61 1.84 -1.53
#